data_AF-A0A534A722-F1
#
_entry.id   AF-A0A534A722-F1
#
_cell.length_a   1.000
_cell.length_b   1.000
_cell.length_c   1.000
_cell.angle_alpha   90.00
_cell.angle_beta   90.00
_cell.angle_gamma   90.00
#
_symmetry.space_group_name_H-M   'P 1'
#
loop_
_entity.id
_entity.type
_entity.pdbx_description
1 polymer ?
#
loop_
_entity_poly.entity_id
_entity_poly.type
_entity_poly.pdbx_seq_one_letter_code
_entity_poly.pdbx_strand_id
1 'polypeptide(L)'
;GLFLGSARAIHNAGPGLLLAYALGGVAIFFIMRALGELLTYRPVAGSFATYAGEFCGPFAGFVTGWSYWFMWVVMAMAELTAIGIYVRYWFPNVPQWLPPLIALLALYGSNLLAVRVFGELEFWFALIKVVTIVALIIAGLAVIVLHAGNLGATASFTNLWAHGGFLPFGITGVLLTLQIVM
;
A
#
# COMPACT_ATOMS: atom_id res chain seq x y z
N GLY A 1 -2.75 4.96 -1.76
CA GLY A 1 -1.34 4.63 -1.53
C GLY A 1 -0.77 3.72 -2.59
N LEU A 2 -1.33 2.51 -2.75
CA LEU A 2 -0.77 1.44 -3.60
C LEU A 2 -0.24 1.93 -4.96
N PHE A 3 -1.08 2.53 -5.81
CA PHE A 3 -0.64 2.93 -7.15
C PHE A 3 0.40 4.06 -7.15
N LEU A 4 0.22 5.09 -6.31
CA LEU A 4 1.17 6.20 -6.21
C LEU A 4 2.53 5.75 -5.64
N GLY A 5 2.50 4.89 -4.62
CA GLY A 5 3.69 4.33 -3.97
C GLY A 5 4.41 3.34 -4.87
N SER A 6 3.68 2.40 -5.46
CA SER A 6 4.24 1.40 -6.39
C SER A 6 4.83 2.06 -7.64
N ALA A 7 4.23 3.13 -8.17
CA ALA A 7 4.82 3.87 -9.29
C ALA A 7 6.21 4.43 -8.95
N ARG A 8 6.36 5.03 -7.75
CA ARG A 8 7.65 5.54 -7.26
C ARG A 8 8.63 4.40 -6.96
N ALA A 9 8.15 3.30 -6.39
CA ALA A 9 8.98 2.14 -6.09
C ALA A 9 9.51 1.47 -7.37
N ILE A 10 8.68 1.32 -8.40
CA ILE A 10 9.09 0.80 -9.71
C ILE A 10 10.14 1.72 -10.34
N HIS A 11 9.95 3.03 -10.27
CA HIS A 11 10.92 3.99 -10.79
C HIS A 11 12.29 3.88 -10.11
N ASN A 12 12.32 3.58 -8.80
CA ASN A 12 13.55 3.58 -8.00
C ASN A 12 14.25 2.21 -7.89
N ALA A 13 13.54 1.09 -8.03
CA ALA A 13 14.11 -0.26 -7.97
C ALA A 13 14.04 -1.03 -9.29
N GLY A 14 13.23 -0.58 -10.25
CA GLY A 14 13.01 -1.30 -11.50
C GLY A 14 12.43 -2.71 -11.26
N PRO A 15 12.83 -3.70 -12.07
CA PRO A 15 12.37 -5.09 -11.94
C PRO A 15 12.69 -5.74 -10.59
N GLY A 16 13.77 -5.29 -9.93
CA GLY A 16 14.19 -5.71 -8.60
C GLY A 16 13.15 -5.51 -7.50
N LEU A 17 12.15 -4.63 -7.73
CA LEU A 17 11.02 -4.44 -6.83
C LEU A 17 10.27 -5.75 -6.53
N LEU A 18 10.24 -6.70 -7.47
CA LEU A 18 9.63 -8.01 -7.25
C LEU A 18 10.30 -8.78 -6.11
N LEU A 19 11.62 -8.66 -5.96
CA LEU A 19 12.35 -9.28 -4.85
C LEU A 19 12.00 -8.61 -3.52
N ALA A 20 11.87 -7.28 -3.50
CA ALA A 20 11.45 -6.56 -2.29
C ALA A 20 10.06 -7.01 -1.84
N TYR A 21 9.09 -7.12 -2.75
CA TYR A 21 7.76 -7.65 -2.44
C TYR A 21 7.77 -9.12 -2.00
N ALA A 22 8.60 -9.97 -2.62
CA ALA A 22 8.72 -11.37 -2.23
C ALA A 22 9.29 -11.51 -0.81
N LEU A 23 10.39 -10.82 -0.51
CA LEU A 23 11.03 -10.85 0.81
C LEU A 23 10.12 -10.25 1.89
N GLY A 24 9.53 -9.08 1.61
CA GLY A 24 8.59 -8.44 2.53
C GLY A 24 7.35 -9.29 2.77
N GLY A 25 6.78 -9.87 1.72
CA GLY A 25 5.64 -10.78 1.80
C GLY A 25 5.92 -12.02 2.65
N VAL A 26 7.11 -12.63 2.52
CA VAL A 26 7.53 -13.76 3.37
C VAL A 26 7.64 -13.34 4.83
N ALA A 27 8.23 -12.17 5.11
CA ALA A 27 8.32 -11.66 6.48
C ALA A 27 6.94 -11.41 7.10
N ILE A 28 6.05 -10.74 6.36
CA ILE A 28 4.66 -10.49 6.79
C ILE A 28 3.91 -11.80 6.98
N PHE A 29 4.12 -12.79 6.10
CA PHE A 29 3.50 -14.11 6.25
C PHE A 29 3.87 -14.78 7.58
N PHE A 30 5.16 -14.78 7.96
CA PHE A 30 5.58 -15.33 9.24
C PHE A 30 4.99 -14.56 10.43
N ILE A 31 4.95 -13.23 10.35
CA ILE A 31 4.33 -12.38 11.40
C ILE A 31 2.84 -12.72 11.55
N MET A 32 2.10 -12.76 10.45
CA MET A 32 0.66 -13.07 10.45
C MET A 32 0.39 -14.49 10.93
N ARG A 33 1.25 -15.45 10.58
CA ARG A 33 1.14 -16.83 11.06
C ARG A 33 1.35 -16.92 12.56
N ALA A 34 2.44 -16.34 13.09
CA ALA A 34 2.72 -16.33 14.52
C ALA A 34 1.59 -15.64 15.30
N LEU A 35 1.07 -14.54 14.76
CA LEU A 35 -0.07 -13.84 15.33
C LEU A 35 -1.35 -14.70 15.32
N GLY A 36 -1.61 -15.44 14.24
CA GLY A 36 -2.74 -16.37 14.16
C GLY A 36 -2.65 -17.47 15.21
N GLU A 37 -1.46 -18.00 15.48
CA GLU A 37 -1.21 -18.98 16.54
C GLU A 37 -1.44 -18.38 17.94
N LEU A 38 -1.07 -17.12 18.17
CA LEU A 38 -1.35 -16.42 19.42
C LEU A 38 -2.86 -16.16 19.63
N LEU A 39 -3.58 -15.80 18.57
CA LEU A 39 -5.03 -15.56 18.61
C LEU A 39 -5.81 -16.83 18.95
N THR A 40 -5.39 -18.00 18.46
CA THR A 40 -6.02 -19.29 18.80
C THR A 40 -5.65 -19.77 20.19
N TYR A 41 -4.41 -19.52 20.63
CA TYR A 41 -3.96 -19.87 21.98
C TYR A 41 -4.66 -19.03 23.06
N ARG A 42 -4.76 -17.71 22.85
CA ARG A 42 -5.27 -16.78 23.87
C ARG A 42 -6.14 -15.71 23.21
N PRO A 43 -7.44 -15.96 23.03
CA PRO A 43 -8.35 -15.01 22.41
C PRO A 43 -8.57 -13.82 23.34
N VAL A 44 -8.08 -12.64 22.95
CA VAL A 44 -8.36 -11.38 23.63
C VAL A 44 -9.01 -10.40 22.67
N ALA A 45 -9.86 -9.54 23.21
CA ALA A 45 -10.36 -8.37 22.48
C ALA A 45 -9.28 -7.29 22.26
N GLY A 46 -8.06 -7.51 22.79
CA GLY A 46 -6.93 -6.60 22.68
C GLY A 46 -6.22 -6.66 21.32
N SER A 47 -5.37 -5.66 21.06
CA SER A 47 -4.52 -5.57 19.86
C SER A 47 -3.18 -6.27 20.07
N PHE A 48 -2.31 -6.30 19.05
CA PHE A 48 -0.94 -6.84 19.10
C PHE A 48 -0.11 -6.25 20.26
N ALA A 49 -0.39 -5.01 20.65
CA ALA A 49 0.21 -4.37 21.81
C ALA A 49 -0.09 -5.10 23.14
N THR A 50 -1.27 -5.73 23.25
CA THR A 50 -1.64 -6.55 24.41
C THR A 50 -0.78 -7.81 24.48
N TYR A 51 -0.58 -8.49 23.35
CA TYR A 51 0.29 -9.66 23.28
C TYR A 51 1.76 -9.30 23.55
N ALA A 52 2.24 -8.18 23.00
CA ALA A 52 3.59 -7.68 23.32
C ALA A 52 3.76 -7.36 24.80
N GLY A 53 2.73 -6.79 25.45
CA GLY A 53 2.72 -6.53 26.89
C GLY A 53 2.76 -7.80 27.73
N GLU A 54 1.97 -8.81 27.36
CA GLU A 54 1.83 -10.07 28.09
C GLU A 54 3.07 -10.97 27.95
N PHE A 55 3.63 -11.10 26.75
CA PHE A 55 4.73 -12.02 26.47
C PHE A 55 6.13 -11.39 26.51
N CYS A 56 6.25 -10.08 26.22
CA CYS A 56 7.55 -9.37 26.20
C CYS A 56 7.68 -8.32 27.30
N GLY A 57 6.63 -8.11 28.09
CA GLY A 57 6.60 -7.22 29.26
C GLY A 57 5.96 -5.86 29.00
N PRO A 58 5.62 -5.11 30.07
CA PRO A 58 4.81 -3.89 29.98
C PRO A 58 5.38 -2.80 29.07
N PHE A 59 6.71 -2.66 29.04
CA PHE A 59 7.39 -1.69 28.19
C PHE A 59 7.22 -2.00 26.70
N ALA A 60 7.35 -3.28 26.31
CA ALA A 60 7.17 -3.70 24.93
C ALA A 60 5.72 -3.45 24.45
N GLY A 61 4.73 -3.72 25.30
CA GLY A 61 3.34 -3.38 25.03
C GLY A 61 3.11 -1.88 24.81
N PHE A 62 3.68 -1.04 25.68
CA PHE A 62 3.58 0.42 25.56
C PHE A 62 4.19 0.94 24.26
N VAL A 63 5.44 0.56 23.96
CA VAL A 63 6.15 1.01 22.75
C VAL A 63 5.44 0.53 21.48
N THR A 64 4.99 -0.72 21.46
CA THR A 64 4.24 -1.27 20.32
C THR A 64 2.93 -0.53 20.10
N GLY A 65 2.18 -0.23 21.16
CA GLY A 65 0.93 0.52 21.07
C GLY A 65 1.12 1.92 20.51
N TRP A 66 2.12 2.67 21.01
CA TRP A 66 2.43 4.01 20.50
C TRP A 66 2.97 3.99 19.07
N SER A 67 3.84 3.04 18.75
CA SER A 67 4.38 2.91 17.39
C SER A 67 3.27 2.60 16.39
N TYR A 68 2.33 1.73 16.77
CA TYR A 68 1.17 1.40 15.96
C TYR A 68 0.26 2.62 15.74
N TRP A 69 -0.06 3.36 16.81
CA TRP A 69 -0.85 4.58 16.69
C TRP A 69 -0.18 5.60 15.77
N PHE A 70 1.11 5.85 15.95
CA PHE A 70 1.87 6.78 15.12
C PHE A 70 1.91 6.34 13.65
N MET A 71 2.12 5.05 13.39
CA MET A 71 2.06 4.47 12.05
C MET A 71 0.73 4.79 11.36
N TRP A 72 -0.40 4.61 12.06
CA TRP A 72 -1.72 4.91 11.50
C TRP A 72 -1.92 6.39 11.20
N VAL A 73 -1.44 7.28 12.06
CA VAL A 73 -1.49 8.74 11.81
C VAL A 73 -0.71 9.09 10.54
N VAL A 74 0.52 8.59 10.42
CA VAL A 74 1.38 8.85 9.25
C VAL A 74 0.77 8.25 7.97
N MET A 75 0.27 7.02 8.03
CA MET A 75 -0.36 6.34 6.90
C MET A 75 -1.63 7.07 6.44
N ALA A 76 -2.49 7.50 7.36
CA ALA A 76 -3.69 8.28 7.03
C ALA A 76 -3.33 9.60 6.31
N MET A 77 -2.30 10.31 6.79
CA MET A 77 -1.82 11.54 6.15
C MET A 77 -1.25 11.28 4.75
N ALA A 78 -0.57 10.16 4.54
CA ALA A 78 -0.05 9.77 3.23
C ALA A 78 -1.19 9.49 2.23
N GLU A 79 -2.24 8.80 2.65
CA GLU A 79 -3.43 8.52 1.83
C GLU A 79 -4.20 9.81 1.47
N LEU A 80 -4.40 10.71 2.45
CA LEU A 80 -5.00 12.02 2.23
C LEU A 80 -4.19 12.86 1.23
N THR A 81 -2.86 12.84 1.34
CA THR A 81 -1.98 13.54 0.40
C THR A 81 -2.13 13.00 -1.03
N ALA A 82 -2.30 11.69 -1.19
CA ALA A 82 -2.52 11.08 -2.49
C ALA A 82 -3.81 11.60 -3.17
N ILE A 83 -4.89 11.79 -2.41
CA ILE A 83 -6.15 12.38 -2.91
C ILE A 83 -5.88 13.79 -3.48
N GLY A 84 -5.12 14.62 -2.76
CA GLY A 84 -4.77 15.97 -3.22
C GLY A 84 -3.96 15.97 -4.52
N ILE A 85 -3.01 15.04 -4.65
CA ILE A 85 -2.20 14.87 -5.87
C ILE A 85 -3.09 14.46 -7.06
N TYR A 86 -3.97 13.47 -6.86
CA TYR A 86 -4.85 12.99 -7.92
C TYR A 86 -5.88 14.05 -8.34
N VAL A 87 -6.50 14.76 -7.41
CA VAL A 87 -7.49 15.81 -7.77
C VAL A 87 -6.83 16.93 -8.58
N ARG A 88 -5.59 17.33 -8.26
CA ARG A 88 -4.86 18.33 -9.04
C ARG A 88 -4.50 17.87 -10.45
N TYR A 89 -4.44 16.56 -10.71
CA TYR A 89 -4.24 16.04 -12.06
C TYR A 89 -5.42 16.42 -12.98
N TRP A 90 -6.66 16.37 -12.49
CA TRP A 90 -7.85 16.78 -13.26
C TRP A 90 -8.22 18.25 -13.09
N PHE A 91 -7.99 18.82 -11.91
CA PHE A 91 -8.32 20.20 -11.55
C PHE A 91 -7.08 20.94 -11.02
N PRO A 92 -6.18 21.41 -11.91
CA PRO A 92 -4.89 21.98 -11.52
C PRO A 92 -4.99 23.24 -10.65
N ASN A 93 -6.09 23.97 -10.80
CA ASN A 93 -6.37 25.24 -10.12
C ASN A 93 -6.83 25.06 -8.66
N VAL A 94 -7.16 23.84 -8.24
CA VAL A 94 -7.63 23.58 -6.88
C VAL A 94 -6.43 23.54 -5.91
N PRO A 95 -6.47 24.25 -4.77
CA PRO A 95 -5.42 24.17 -3.76
C PRO A 95 -5.24 22.75 -3.24
N GLN A 96 -3.99 22.28 -3.13
CA GLN A 96 -3.68 20.89 -2.77
C GLN A 96 -4.25 20.43 -1.42
N TRP A 97 -4.42 21.35 -0.46
CA TRP A 97 -4.92 21.05 0.87
C TRP A 97 -6.43 20.86 0.93
N LEU A 98 -7.17 21.41 -0.05
CA LEU A 98 -8.62 21.47 0.00
C LEU A 98 -9.28 20.09 -0.26
N PRO A 99 -8.91 19.31 -1.30
CA PRO A 99 -9.49 17.98 -1.51
C PRO A 99 -9.25 16.99 -0.35
N PRO A 100 -8.01 16.89 0.20
CA PRO A 100 -7.76 16.06 1.37
C PRO A 100 -8.59 16.46 2.60
N LEU A 101 -8.76 17.76 2.85
CA LEU A 101 -9.56 18.25 3.98
C LEU A 101 -11.04 17.85 3.83
N ILE A 102 -11.61 18.01 2.62
CA ILE A 102 -12.99 17.61 2.34
C ILE A 102 -13.16 16.11 2.54
N ALA A 103 -12.24 15.29 2.03
CA ALA A 103 -12.27 13.84 2.20
C ALA A 103 -12.18 13.42 3.68
N LEU A 104 -11.31 14.08 4.45
CA LEU A 104 -11.17 13.84 5.89
C LEU A 104 -12.47 14.16 6.64
N LEU A 105 -13.09 15.32 6.37
CA LEU A 105 -14.34 15.72 7.02
C LEU A 105 -15.50 14.78 6.64
N ALA A 106 -15.57 14.34 5.39
CA ALA A 106 -16.55 13.37 4.94
C ALA A 106 -16.39 12.01 5.64
N LEU A 107 -15.15 11.49 5.73
CA LEU A 107 -14.86 10.25 6.43
C LEU A 107 -15.17 10.36 7.93
N TYR A 108 -14.75 11.45 8.57
CA TYR A 108 -15.05 11.70 9.97
C TYR A 108 -16.57 11.75 10.23
N GLY A 109 -17.32 12.46 9.39
CA GLY A 109 -18.79 12.49 9.46
C GLY A 109 -19.42 11.11 9.26
N SER A 110 -18.92 10.31 8.31
CA SER A 110 -19.40 8.95 8.08
C SER A 110 -19.17 8.02 9.27
N ASN A 111 -18.04 8.19 9.97
CA ASN A 111 -17.68 7.39 11.15
C ASN A 111 -18.65 7.61 12.32
N LEU A 112 -19.22 8.81 12.43
CA LEU A 112 -20.18 9.17 13.48
C LEU A 112 -21.61 8.63 13.23
N LEU A 113 -22.00 8.39 11.98
CA LEU A 113 -23.41 8.18 11.61
C LEU A 113 -23.86 6.71 11.66
N ALA A 114 -23.03 5.74 11.26
CA ALA A 114 -23.35 4.31 11.43
C ALA A 114 -22.16 3.40 11.01
N VAL A 115 -21.70 2.55 11.93
CA VAL A 115 -20.68 1.51 11.66
C VAL A 115 -21.11 0.57 10.52
N ARG A 116 -22.42 0.37 10.33
CA ARG A 116 -22.96 -0.46 9.25
C ARG A 116 -22.72 0.14 7.86
N VAL A 117 -22.87 1.45 7.70
CA VAL A 117 -22.65 2.14 6.40
C VAL A 117 -21.17 2.08 6.02
N PHE A 118 -20.28 2.17 7.02
CA PHE A 118 -18.84 2.05 6.80
C PHE A 118 -18.46 0.69 6.18
N GLY A 119 -19.01 -0.42 6.69
CA GLY A 119 -18.74 -1.75 6.15
C GLY A 119 -19.23 -1.95 4.71
N GLU A 120 -20.41 -1.43 4.37
CA GLU A 120 -20.93 -1.49 2.99
C GLU A 120 -20.08 -0.65 2.04
N LEU A 121 -19.68 0.57 2.43
CA LEU A 121 -18.78 1.41 1.63
C LEU A 121 -17.41 0.74 1.41
N GLU A 122 -16.86 0.13 2.44
CA GLU A 122 -15.58 -0.58 2.34
C GLU A 122 -15.65 -1.75 1.36
N PHE A 123 -16.75 -2.50 1.35
CA PHE A 123 -16.98 -3.57 0.37
C PHE A 123 -16.99 -3.03 -1.07
N TRP A 124 -17.73 -1.96 -1.34
CA TRP A 124 -17.77 -1.34 -2.67
C TRP A 124 -16.41 -0.76 -3.08
N PHE A 125 -15.71 -0.10 -2.17
CA PHE A 125 -14.37 0.42 -2.44
C PHE A 125 -13.34 -0.70 -2.65
N ALA A 126 -13.46 -1.83 -1.95
CA ALA A 126 -12.63 -3.01 -2.19
C ALA A 126 -12.88 -3.61 -3.58
N LEU A 127 -14.15 -3.70 -4.01
CA LEU A 127 -14.50 -4.15 -5.36
C LEU A 127 -13.84 -3.28 -6.43
N ILE A 128 -13.93 -1.94 -6.29
CA ILE A 128 -13.29 -1.00 -7.22
C ILE A 128 -11.77 -1.25 -7.28
N LYS A 129 -11.11 -1.47 -6.14
CA LYS A 129 -9.67 -1.78 -6.10
C LYS A 129 -9.34 -3.03 -6.89
N VAL A 130 -10.07 -4.13 -6.67
CA VAL A 130 -9.83 -5.40 -7.37
C VAL A 130 -10.05 -5.26 -8.87
N VAL A 131 -11.17 -4.65 -9.28
CA VAL A 131 -11.48 -4.41 -10.70
C VAL A 131 -10.40 -3.55 -11.35
N THR A 132 -9.91 -2.51 -10.66
CA THR A 132 -8.85 -1.64 -11.16
C THR A 132 -7.54 -2.40 -11.36
N ILE A 133 -7.15 -3.28 -10.43
CA ILE A 133 -5.95 -4.11 -10.56
C ILE A 133 -6.06 -5.04 -11.77
N VAL A 134 -7.19 -5.74 -11.90
CA VAL A 134 -7.44 -6.66 -13.03
C VAL A 134 -7.43 -5.89 -14.36
N ALA A 135 -8.10 -4.74 -14.42
CA ALA A 135 -8.12 -3.89 -15.61
C ALA A 135 -6.71 -3.42 -16.01
N LEU A 136 -5.88 -3.02 -15.05
CA LEU A 136 -4.49 -2.60 -15.32
C LEU A 136 -3.62 -3.77 -15.81
N ILE A 137 -3.80 -4.98 -15.27
CA ILE A 137 -3.09 -6.18 -15.75
C ILE A 137 -3.49 -6.48 -17.20
N ILE A 138 -4.80 -6.49 -17.50
CA ILE A 138 -5.31 -6.75 -18.85
C ILE A 138 -4.81 -5.67 -19.82
N ALA A 139 -4.87 -4.39 -19.43
CA ALA A 139 -4.38 -3.29 -20.26
C ALA A 139 -2.87 -3.42 -20.53
N GLY A 140 -2.06 -3.76 -19.52
CA GLY A 140 -0.63 -4.01 -19.68
C GLY A 140 -0.33 -5.15 -20.65
N LEU A 141 -1.05 -6.27 -20.51
CA LEU A 141 -0.93 -7.41 -21.44
C LEU A 141 -1.36 -7.03 -22.87
N ALA A 142 -2.46 -6.27 -23.01
CA ALA A 142 -2.94 -5.81 -24.31
C ALA A 142 -1.91 -4.91 -25.01
N VAL A 143 -1.23 -4.02 -24.28
CA VAL A 143 -0.15 -3.18 -24.85
C VAL A 143 1.01 -4.03 -25.36
N ILE A 144 1.39 -5.10 -24.64
CA ILE A 144 2.51 -5.98 -25.02
C ILE A 144 2.13 -6.87 -26.23
N VAL A 145 0.92 -7.44 -26.25
CA VAL A 145 0.52 -8.40 -27.29
C VAL A 145 0.04 -7.69 -28.57
N LEU A 146 -0.81 -6.67 -28.42
CA LEU A 146 -1.42 -5.97 -29.55
C LEU A 146 -0.55 -4.81 -30.07
N HIS A 147 0.59 -4.54 -29.41
CA HIS A 147 1.45 -3.38 -29.70
C HIS A 147 0.65 -2.07 -29.80
N ALA A 148 -0.38 -1.94 -28.95
CA ALA A 148 -1.34 -0.85 -29.04
C ALA A 148 -0.75 0.47 -28.50
N GLY A 149 -0.86 1.54 -29.30
CA GLY A 149 -0.45 2.90 -28.95
C GLY A 149 1.06 3.14 -28.99
N ASN A 150 1.49 4.37 -28.66
CA ASN A 150 2.91 4.77 -28.68
C ASN A 150 3.81 3.93 -27.75
N LEU A 151 3.24 3.37 -26.68
CA LEU A 151 3.96 2.51 -25.74
C LEU A 151 4.19 1.10 -26.30
N GLY A 152 3.32 0.61 -27.19
CA GLY A 152 3.40 -0.73 -27.78
C GLY A 152 4.67 -0.95 -28.61
N ALA A 153 5.21 0.10 -29.23
CA ALA A 153 6.47 0.03 -29.97
C ALA A 153 7.69 -0.24 -29.07
N THR A 154 7.61 0.13 -27.79
CA THR A 154 8.69 -0.04 -26.81
C THR A 154 8.40 -1.11 -25.77
N ALA A 155 7.15 -1.56 -25.64
CA ALA A 155 6.71 -2.49 -24.61
C ALA A 155 7.11 -3.92 -24.98
N SER A 156 8.16 -4.43 -24.34
CA SER A 156 8.58 -5.82 -24.45
C SER A 156 8.94 -6.38 -23.08
N PHE A 157 8.73 -7.68 -22.89
CA PHE A 157 9.23 -8.42 -21.72
C PHE A 157 10.75 -8.30 -21.58
N THR A 158 11.47 -8.07 -22.68
CA THR A 158 12.91 -7.83 -22.66
C THR A 158 13.30 -6.62 -21.82
N ASN A 159 12.41 -5.63 -21.62
CA ASN A 159 12.67 -4.47 -20.75
C ASN A 159 12.92 -4.85 -19.28
N LEU A 160 12.56 -6.05 -18.85
CA LEU A 160 12.85 -6.54 -17.50
C LEU A 160 14.35 -6.80 -17.27
N TRP A 161 15.16 -6.90 -18.33
CA TRP A 161 16.61 -7.12 -18.21
C TRP A 161 17.46 -6.33 -19.23
N ALA A 162 16.86 -5.72 -20.25
CA ALA A 162 17.58 -4.96 -21.28
C ALA A 162 18.24 -3.69 -20.75
N HIS A 163 17.65 -3.03 -19.74
CA HIS A 163 18.09 -1.72 -19.25
C HIS A 163 18.95 -1.83 -17.99
N GLY A 164 20.09 -2.52 -18.08
CA GLY A 164 20.99 -2.72 -16.93
C GLY A 164 20.71 -3.98 -16.10
N GLY A 165 20.06 -4.98 -16.70
CA GLY A 165 19.73 -6.24 -16.04
C GLY A 165 18.48 -6.16 -15.15
N PHE A 166 18.27 -7.19 -14.34
CA PHE A 166 17.13 -7.26 -13.42
C PHE A 166 17.26 -6.30 -12.22
N LEU A 167 18.50 -5.88 -11.90
CA LEU A 167 18.83 -4.97 -10.80
C LEU A 167 19.54 -3.70 -11.32
N PRO A 168 18.86 -2.84 -12.10
CA PRO A 168 19.49 -1.67 -12.72
C PRO A 168 20.01 -0.65 -11.70
N PHE A 169 19.39 -0.60 -10.51
CA PHE A 169 19.78 0.28 -9.39
C PHE A 169 20.55 -0.48 -8.28
N GLY A 170 21.00 -1.70 -8.57
CA GLY A 170 21.70 -2.57 -7.62
C GLY A 170 20.85 -3.01 -6.42
N ILE A 171 21.50 -3.66 -5.46
CA ILE A 171 20.86 -4.14 -4.22
C ILE A 171 20.36 -2.97 -3.37
N THR A 172 21.06 -1.83 -3.40
CA THR A 172 20.67 -0.63 -2.66
C THR A 172 19.30 -0.11 -3.11
N GLY A 173 18.99 -0.14 -4.41
CA GLY A 173 17.66 0.23 -4.91
C GLY A 173 16.55 -0.66 -4.33
N VAL A 174 16.79 -1.97 -4.27
CA VAL A 174 15.85 -2.93 -3.66
C VAL A 174 15.67 -2.66 -2.17
N LEU A 175 16.76 -2.46 -1.43
CA LEU A 175 16.73 -2.17 0.02
C LEU A 175 15.99 -0.88 0.36
N LEU A 176 16.18 0.18 -0.44
CA LEU A 176 15.47 1.45 -0.24
C LEU A 176 13.96 1.29 -0.51
N THR A 177 13.58 0.47 -1.49
CA THR A 177 12.16 0.20 -1.76
C THR A 177 11.49 -0.71 -0.75
N LEU A 178 12.24 -1.50 0.05
CA LEU A 178 11.64 -2.28 1.13
C LEU A 178 10.87 -1.41 2.12
N GLN A 179 11.31 -0.18 2.38
CA GLN A 179 10.61 0.77 3.25
C GLN A 179 9.28 1.28 2.67
N ILE A 180 9.13 1.24 1.35
CA ILE A 180 7.88 1.62 0.67
C ILE A 180 6.92 0.43 0.60
N VAL A 181 7.48 -0.79 0.60
CA VAL A 181 6.76 -2.07 0.48
C VAL A 181 6.26 -2.59 1.83
N MET A 182 7.06 -2.42 2.89
CA MET A 182 6.79 -2.83 4.28
C MET A 182 6.15 -1.70 5.08
#